data_AF-A0A2V8V8D2-F1
#
_entry.id   AF-A0A2V8V8D2-F1
#
_cell.length_a   1.000
_cell.length_b   1.000
_cell.length_c   1.000
_cell.angle_alpha   90.00
_cell.angle_beta   90.00
_cell.angle_gamma   90.00
#
_symmetry.space_group_name_H-M   'P 1'
#
loop_
_entity.id
_entity.type
_entity.pdbx_description
1 polymer ?
#
loop_
_entity_poly.entity_id
_entity_poly.type
_entity_poly.pdbx_seq_one_letter_code
_entity_poly.pdbx_strand_id
1 'polypeptide(L)'
;MQDLGATFPALRALLGEDSDESRRAMRRETLQALLTAAAAAKSDRKSELLLAADRVANLMPEGQSGDPSENQRSETIAGFALRYRYSPLGAVWNYQHDLLRRVWRESPNTEWGGEAFLLLVWMGWDGSDICAGGSDQFREVIAHGNKFRADYPSSPHRLDVMLAEGMAYETWWSLSRASAGDDYVEAAKYRDGAEAAQRKSIGIYGEIAKSAPDSSEAAYARRRLPRLKLGIDTARRAFYCIYD
;
A
#
# COMPACT_ATOMS: atom_id res chain seq x y z
N MET A 1 12.92 10.68 8.89
CA MET A 1 12.99 11.50 7.65
C MET A 1 13.69 12.86 7.76
N GLN A 2 13.52 13.70 8.81
CA GLN A 2 14.12 15.05 8.84
C GLN A 2 15.67 15.06 8.68
N ASP A 3 16.35 14.05 9.20
CA ASP A 3 17.82 13.91 9.10
C ASP A 3 18.31 13.38 7.73
N LEU A 4 17.51 12.53 7.06
CA LEU A 4 17.87 12.00 5.74
C LEU A 4 18.03 13.10 4.68
N GLY A 5 17.28 14.20 4.77
CA GLY A 5 17.40 15.30 3.82
C GLY A 5 18.75 16.02 3.88
N ALA A 6 19.46 15.97 5.01
CA ALA A 6 20.81 16.53 5.12
C ALA A 6 21.87 15.59 4.49
N THR A 7 21.70 14.28 4.66
CA THR A 7 22.60 13.27 4.09
C THR A 7 22.35 13.01 2.59
N PHE A 8 21.08 13.11 2.17
CA PHE A 8 20.61 12.87 0.80
C PHE A 8 19.83 14.10 0.30
N PRO A 9 20.51 15.19 -0.05
CA PRO A 9 19.87 16.46 -0.40
C PRO A 9 18.95 16.35 -1.63
N ALA A 10 19.25 15.44 -2.55
CA ALA A 10 18.41 15.15 -3.71
C ALA A 10 17.05 14.52 -3.33
N LEU A 11 16.94 13.86 -2.18
CA LEU A 11 15.72 13.12 -1.80
C LEU A 11 14.48 14.02 -1.76
N ARG A 12 14.61 15.27 -1.31
CA ARG A 12 13.48 16.22 -1.30
C ARG A 12 13.09 16.68 -2.71
N ALA A 13 14.08 16.92 -3.57
CA ALA A 13 13.85 17.36 -4.95
C ALA A 13 13.25 16.25 -5.83
N LEU A 14 13.54 14.99 -5.50
CA LEU A 14 13.11 13.80 -6.25
C LEU A 14 11.65 13.40 -6.02
N LEU A 15 10.99 13.93 -4.98
CA LEU A 15 9.58 13.62 -4.67
C LEU A 15 8.56 14.44 -5.50
N GLY A 16 9.03 15.28 -6.44
CA GLY A 16 8.18 16.03 -7.37
C GLY A 16 7.86 15.24 -8.67
N GLU A 17 6.78 15.63 -9.35
CA GLU A 17 6.16 14.88 -10.47
C GLU A 17 6.83 15.09 -11.84
N ASP A 18 7.60 16.16 -12.05
CA ASP A 18 8.21 16.41 -13.35
C ASP A 18 9.28 15.35 -13.66
N SER A 19 9.25 14.77 -14.86
CA SER A 19 10.22 13.77 -15.32
C SER A 19 11.04 14.29 -16.50
N ASP A 20 12.36 14.46 -16.27
CA ASP A 20 13.33 14.61 -17.35
C ASP A 20 14.47 13.58 -17.19
N GLU A 21 15.35 13.52 -18.18
CA GLU A 21 16.49 12.60 -18.16
C GLU A 21 17.46 12.87 -17.00
N SER A 22 17.62 14.13 -16.60
CA SER A 22 18.44 14.52 -15.44
C SER A 22 17.88 13.95 -14.13
N ARG A 23 16.56 13.99 -13.96
CA ARG A 23 15.88 13.39 -12.80
C ARG A 23 15.98 11.89 -12.79
N ARG A 24 15.94 11.20 -13.94
CA ARG A 24 16.14 9.75 -14.00
C ARG A 24 17.53 9.33 -13.52
N ALA A 25 18.57 10.01 -13.98
CA ALA A 25 19.94 9.78 -13.50
C ALA A 25 20.04 10.03 -11.98
N MET A 26 19.48 11.16 -11.53
CA MET A 26 19.48 11.54 -10.11
C MET A 26 18.74 10.52 -9.22
N ARG A 27 17.60 9.97 -9.67
CA ARG A 27 16.87 8.91 -8.95
C ARG A 27 17.74 7.65 -8.83
N ARG A 28 18.42 7.24 -9.91
CA ARG A 28 19.30 6.06 -9.90
C ARG A 28 20.49 6.21 -8.96
N GLU A 29 21.17 7.36 -9.02
CA GLU A 29 22.30 7.66 -8.12
C GLU A 29 21.85 7.71 -6.66
N THR A 30 20.71 8.36 -6.39
CA THR A 30 20.15 8.44 -5.03
C THR A 30 19.76 7.07 -4.50
N LEU A 31 19.12 6.22 -5.32
CA LEU A 31 18.80 4.85 -4.97
C LEU A 31 20.06 4.04 -4.62
N GLN A 32 21.10 4.14 -5.46
CA GLN A 32 22.36 3.45 -5.21
C GLN A 32 23.05 3.94 -3.93
N ALA A 33 23.04 5.24 -3.66
CA ALA A 33 23.60 5.81 -2.44
C ALA A 33 22.84 5.34 -1.18
N LEU A 34 21.50 5.37 -1.22
CA LEU A 34 20.66 4.90 -0.11
C LEU A 34 20.88 3.41 0.17
N LEU A 35 20.91 2.58 -0.86
CA LEU A 35 21.11 1.13 -0.71
C LEU A 35 22.53 0.79 -0.23
N THR A 36 23.55 1.51 -0.70
CA THR A 36 24.93 1.36 -0.21
C THR A 36 25.02 1.73 1.27
N ALA A 37 24.40 2.83 1.68
CA ALA A 37 24.33 3.23 3.08
C ALA A 37 23.54 2.20 3.92
N ALA A 38 22.44 1.65 3.39
CA ALA A 38 21.64 0.64 4.06
C ALA A 38 22.42 -0.67 4.25
N ALA A 39 23.30 -1.05 3.32
CA ALA A 39 24.17 -2.23 3.45
C ALA A 39 25.17 -2.10 4.60
N ALA A 40 25.64 -0.87 4.88
CA ALA A 40 26.56 -0.58 5.97
C ALA A 40 25.87 -0.28 7.32
N ALA A 41 24.60 0.15 7.27
CA ALA A 41 23.81 0.48 8.46
C ALA A 41 23.34 -0.77 9.21
N LYS A 42 23.02 -0.57 10.49
CA LYS A 42 22.41 -1.59 11.37
C LYS A 42 21.04 -1.12 11.85
N SER A 43 20.23 -2.07 12.31
CA SER A 43 18.96 -1.85 13.01
C SER A 43 18.06 -0.80 12.33
N ASP A 44 17.52 0.15 13.10
CA ASP A 44 16.51 1.12 12.63
C ASP A 44 17.03 2.02 11.51
N ARG A 45 18.31 2.38 11.51
CA ARG A 45 18.87 3.20 10.43
C ARG A 45 18.86 2.45 9.10
N LYS A 46 19.10 1.14 9.12
CA LYS A 46 18.97 0.31 7.90
C LYS A 46 17.52 0.34 7.41
N SER A 47 16.54 0.13 8.30
CA SER A 47 15.12 0.13 7.94
C SER A 47 14.66 1.48 7.39
N GLU A 48 15.04 2.59 8.02
CA GLU A 48 14.75 3.95 7.52
C GLU A 48 15.32 4.17 6.11
N LEU A 49 16.59 3.79 5.87
CA LEU A 49 17.23 3.91 4.57
C LEU A 49 16.56 3.05 3.50
N LEU A 50 16.10 1.85 3.86
CA LEU A 50 15.39 0.95 2.95
C LEU A 50 14.00 1.48 2.59
N LEU A 51 13.27 2.11 3.51
CA LEU A 51 12.00 2.79 3.21
C LEU A 51 12.21 3.96 2.24
N ALA A 52 13.23 4.78 2.49
CA ALA A 52 13.58 5.87 1.58
C ALA A 52 13.97 5.34 0.19
N ALA A 53 14.77 4.26 0.13
CA ALA A 53 15.16 3.61 -1.11
C ALA A 53 13.95 3.02 -1.86
N ASP A 54 13.01 2.40 -1.15
CA ASP A 54 11.78 1.86 -1.73
C ASP A 54 10.96 2.95 -2.43
N ARG A 55 10.82 4.11 -1.79
CA ARG A 55 10.14 5.27 -2.39
C ARG A 55 10.83 5.76 -3.66
N VAL A 56 12.16 5.84 -3.66
CA VAL A 56 12.92 6.25 -4.86
C VAL A 56 12.82 5.19 -5.97
N ALA A 57 12.91 3.91 -5.62
CA ALA A 57 12.76 2.80 -6.57
C ALA A 57 11.37 2.80 -7.24
N ASN A 58 10.31 3.14 -6.51
CA ASN A 58 8.96 3.27 -7.07
C ASN A 58 8.83 4.42 -8.09
N LEU A 59 9.74 5.39 -8.10
CA LEU A 59 9.75 6.50 -9.06
C LEU A 59 10.63 6.21 -10.29
N MET A 60 11.27 5.04 -10.36
CA MET A 60 12.06 4.61 -11.52
C MET A 60 11.29 4.11 -12.77
N PRO A 61 10.00 3.71 -12.72
CA PRO A 61 9.27 3.16 -13.89
C PRO A 61 9.18 4.09 -15.11
N GLU A 62 9.26 5.42 -14.92
CA GLU A 62 8.89 6.46 -15.89
C GLU A 62 9.80 6.61 -17.14
N GLY A 63 10.57 5.60 -17.53
CA GLY A 63 11.39 5.75 -18.74
C GLY A 63 12.15 4.52 -19.20
N GLN A 64 11.79 3.34 -18.72
CA GLN A 64 12.31 2.10 -19.27
C GLN A 64 11.17 1.45 -20.04
N SER A 65 11.09 1.71 -21.34
CA SER A 65 10.25 0.93 -22.25
C SER A 65 10.54 -0.54 -22.01
N GLY A 66 9.53 -1.31 -21.65
CA GLY A 66 9.67 -2.74 -21.47
C GLY A 66 9.50 -3.50 -22.77
N ASP A 67 10.21 -4.62 -22.89
CA ASP A 67 9.88 -5.62 -23.90
C ASP A 67 8.56 -6.29 -23.45
N PRO A 68 7.47 -6.17 -24.22
CA PRO A 68 6.19 -6.78 -23.87
C PRO A 68 6.22 -8.31 -23.78
N SER A 69 7.26 -8.96 -24.31
CA SER A 69 7.46 -10.41 -24.18
C SER A 69 8.02 -10.82 -22.81
N GLU A 70 8.59 -9.89 -22.06
CA GLU A 70 9.07 -10.13 -20.70
C GLU A 70 8.00 -9.75 -19.66
N ASN A 71 7.52 -10.72 -18.89
CA ASN A 71 6.51 -10.45 -17.85
C ASN A 71 7.13 -9.99 -16.51
N GLN A 72 8.41 -10.32 -16.29
CA GLN A 72 9.13 -10.03 -15.05
C GLN A 72 10.61 -9.79 -15.34
N ARG A 73 11.22 -8.89 -14.56
CA ARG A 73 12.67 -8.70 -14.54
C ARG A 73 13.15 -8.38 -13.14
N SER A 74 14.46 -8.45 -12.94
CA SER A 74 15.09 -8.04 -11.70
C SER A 74 16.42 -7.37 -11.95
N GLU A 75 16.78 -6.42 -11.11
CA GLU A 75 18.13 -5.85 -11.04
C GLU A 75 18.67 -5.94 -9.62
N THR A 76 19.99 -5.93 -9.47
CA THR A 76 20.64 -5.87 -8.16
C THR A 76 21.39 -4.57 -8.03
N ILE A 77 21.05 -3.76 -7.01
CA ILE A 77 21.73 -2.50 -6.71
C ILE A 77 22.28 -2.59 -5.28
N ALA A 78 23.60 -2.40 -5.15
CA ALA A 78 24.31 -2.48 -3.86
C ALA A 78 23.98 -3.73 -3.02
N GLY A 79 23.78 -4.88 -3.68
CA GLY A 79 23.47 -6.16 -3.03
C GLY A 79 21.98 -6.39 -2.71
N PHE A 80 21.09 -5.47 -3.08
CA PHE A 80 19.65 -5.61 -2.93
C PHE A 80 19.00 -5.95 -4.26
N ALA A 81 18.21 -7.03 -4.29
CA ALA A 81 17.42 -7.41 -5.45
C ALA A 81 16.13 -6.59 -5.52
N LEU A 82 15.88 -5.97 -6.67
CA LEU A 82 14.67 -5.23 -6.99
C LEU A 82 13.98 -5.94 -8.15
N ARG A 83 12.73 -6.36 -7.93
CA ARG A 83 11.90 -7.03 -8.94
C ARG A 83 10.93 -6.03 -9.55
N TYR A 84 10.70 -6.20 -10.84
CA TYR A 84 9.76 -5.43 -11.61
C TYR A 84 8.82 -6.36 -12.36
N ARG A 85 7.59 -5.90 -12.54
CA ARG A 85 6.58 -6.53 -13.37
C ARG A 85 6.20 -5.59 -14.50
N TYR A 86 6.07 -6.12 -15.70
CA TYR A 86 5.67 -5.31 -16.84
C TYR A 86 4.18 -4.95 -16.74
N SER A 87 3.85 -3.69 -17.00
CA SER A 87 2.50 -3.19 -17.16
C SER A 87 2.25 -2.94 -18.65
N PRO A 88 1.47 -3.82 -19.33
CA PRO A 88 1.16 -3.65 -20.75
C PRO A 88 0.48 -2.33 -21.11
N LEU A 89 -0.44 -1.84 -20.29
CA LEU A 89 -1.19 -0.60 -20.55
C LEU A 89 -0.32 0.64 -20.37
N GLY A 90 0.53 0.65 -19.35
CA GLY A 90 1.49 1.73 -19.15
C GLY A 90 2.73 1.63 -20.04
N ALA A 91 2.97 0.46 -20.66
CA ALA A 91 4.22 0.10 -21.34
C ALA A 91 5.49 0.32 -20.47
N VAL A 92 5.35 0.14 -19.15
CA VAL A 92 6.38 0.42 -18.14
C VAL A 92 6.62 -0.77 -17.22
N TRP A 93 7.74 -0.72 -16.50
CA TRP A 93 8.12 -1.71 -15.49
C TRP A 93 7.82 -1.20 -14.09
N ASN A 94 6.87 -1.84 -13.40
CA ASN A 94 6.45 -1.45 -12.06
C ASN A 94 7.27 -2.19 -11.00
N TYR A 95 7.91 -1.43 -10.12
CA TYR A 95 8.67 -1.96 -9.00
C TYR A 95 7.76 -2.68 -7.99
N GLN A 96 8.17 -3.84 -7.48
CA GLN A 96 7.31 -4.71 -6.67
C GLN A 96 7.43 -4.51 -5.15
N HIS A 97 8.04 -3.40 -4.70
CA HIS A 97 8.22 -3.03 -3.30
C HIS A 97 8.96 -4.07 -2.44
N ASP A 98 9.97 -4.72 -3.01
CA ASP A 98 10.79 -5.73 -2.31
C ASP A 98 11.48 -5.19 -1.06
N LEU A 99 11.92 -3.93 -1.06
CA LEU A 99 12.61 -3.29 0.04
C LEU A 99 11.63 -3.04 1.19
N LEU A 100 10.43 -2.56 0.91
CA LEU A 100 9.35 -2.40 1.89
C LEU A 100 8.97 -3.74 2.53
N ARG A 101 8.74 -4.77 1.71
CA ARG A 101 8.44 -6.14 2.18
C ARG A 101 9.58 -6.71 3.02
N ARG A 102 10.83 -6.39 2.68
CA ARG A 102 12.00 -6.78 3.46
C ARG A 102 12.01 -6.12 4.82
N VAL A 103 11.76 -4.81 4.91
CA VAL A 103 11.72 -4.10 6.21
C VAL A 103 10.63 -4.68 7.11
N TRP A 104 9.43 -4.89 6.58
CA TRP A 104 8.36 -5.53 7.34
C TRP A 104 8.78 -6.92 7.86
N ARG A 105 9.37 -7.76 7.01
CA ARG A 105 9.81 -9.11 7.40
C ARG A 105 10.94 -9.11 8.42
N GLU A 106 11.92 -8.21 8.28
CA GLU A 106 13.13 -8.20 9.11
C GLU A 106 12.98 -7.38 10.40
N SER A 107 12.00 -6.48 10.50
CA SER A 107 11.86 -5.57 11.64
C SER A 107 10.41 -5.32 12.06
N PRO A 108 9.51 -6.31 12.12
CA PRO A 108 8.07 -6.08 12.29
C PRO A 108 7.70 -5.42 13.63
N ASN A 109 8.56 -5.52 14.65
CA ASN A 109 8.35 -4.96 15.98
C ASN A 109 8.94 -3.55 16.18
N THR A 110 9.46 -2.92 15.12
CA THR A 110 10.03 -1.56 15.21
C THR A 110 9.10 -0.53 14.57
N GLU A 111 9.34 0.75 14.87
CA GLU A 111 8.63 1.88 14.23
C GLU A 111 8.64 1.74 12.70
N TRP A 112 9.82 1.49 12.12
CA TRP A 112 9.99 1.36 10.68
C TRP A 112 9.34 0.09 10.10
N GLY A 113 9.25 -1.00 10.86
CA GLY A 113 8.47 -2.16 10.47
C GLY A 113 6.97 -1.86 10.44
N GLY A 114 6.47 -1.14 11.44
CA GLY A 114 5.09 -0.67 11.50
C GLY A 114 4.74 0.24 10.32
N GLU A 115 5.62 1.19 10.00
CA GLU A 115 5.47 2.06 8.83
C GLU A 115 5.49 1.27 7.52
N ALA A 116 6.40 0.29 7.40
CA ALA A 116 6.46 -0.59 6.23
C ALA A 116 5.16 -1.37 6.03
N PHE A 117 4.61 -1.91 7.12
CA PHE A 117 3.33 -2.62 7.10
C PHE A 117 2.20 -1.69 6.67
N LEU A 118 2.14 -0.47 7.20
CA LEU A 118 1.10 0.49 6.89
C LEU A 118 1.09 0.83 5.39
N LEU A 119 2.26 1.07 4.81
CA LEU A 119 2.41 1.30 3.37
C LEU A 119 1.95 0.09 2.54
N LEU A 120 2.31 -1.14 2.94
CA LEU A 120 1.86 -2.38 2.26
C LEU A 120 0.33 -2.54 2.31
N VAL A 121 -0.28 -2.22 3.45
CA VAL A 121 -1.74 -2.26 3.62
C VAL A 121 -2.43 -1.27 2.68
N TRP A 122 -1.93 -0.04 2.58
CA TRP A 122 -2.54 0.98 1.72
C TRP A 122 -2.43 0.67 0.23
N MET A 123 -1.46 -0.17 -0.17
CA MET A 123 -1.32 -0.69 -1.53
C MET A 123 -2.13 -1.97 -1.77
N GLY A 124 -2.94 -2.44 -0.80
CA GLY A 124 -3.69 -3.68 -0.97
C GLY A 124 -2.81 -4.93 -1.04
N TRP A 125 -1.56 -4.86 -0.57
CA TRP A 125 -0.53 -5.90 -0.66
C TRP A 125 -0.05 -6.27 -2.07
N ASP A 126 -0.54 -5.59 -3.09
CA ASP A 126 -0.12 -5.75 -4.47
C ASP A 126 0.69 -4.52 -4.91
N GLY A 127 1.96 -4.73 -5.23
CA GLY A 127 2.84 -3.67 -5.73
C GLY A 127 2.82 -3.57 -7.26
N SER A 128 1.98 -4.35 -7.92
CA SER A 128 1.78 -4.25 -9.35
C SER A 128 0.54 -3.40 -9.60
N ASP A 129 0.69 -2.24 -10.23
CA ASP A 129 -0.45 -1.40 -10.64
C ASP A 129 -1.31 -2.06 -11.75
N ILE A 130 -1.25 -3.39 -11.87
CA ILE A 130 -1.94 -4.21 -12.86
C ILE A 130 -2.76 -5.33 -12.23
N CYS A 131 -3.09 -5.20 -10.95
CA CYS A 131 -3.88 -6.17 -10.20
C CYS A 131 -3.33 -7.61 -10.31
N ALA A 132 -2.00 -7.83 -10.26
CA ALA A 132 -1.44 -9.17 -10.41
C ALA A 132 -1.83 -10.11 -9.27
N GLY A 133 -2.24 -9.58 -8.10
CA GLY A 133 -2.86 -10.34 -7.01
C GLY A 133 -4.36 -10.61 -7.21
N GLY A 134 -4.93 -10.17 -8.33
CA GLY A 134 -6.37 -10.17 -8.60
C GLY A 134 -7.06 -8.89 -8.11
N SER A 135 -8.33 -8.72 -8.47
CA SER A 135 -9.13 -7.53 -8.13
C SER A 135 -9.49 -7.44 -6.64
N ASP A 136 -9.49 -8.56 -5.92
CA ASP A 136 -9.98 -8.70 -4.55
C ASP A 136 -8.93 -8.37 -3.47
N GLN A 137 -8.08 -7.37 -3.69
CA GLN A 137 -6.99 -6.98 -2.75
C GLN A 137 -7.49 -6.61 -1.34
N PHE A 138 -8.75 -6.20 -1.20
CA PHE A 138 -9.40 -5.97 0.09
C PHE A 138 -9.39 -7.23 0.99
N ARG A 139 -9.34 -8.44 0.41
CA ARG A 139 -9.21 -9.70 1.17
C ARG A 139 -7.84 -9.81 1.83
N GLU A 140 -6.78 -9.43 1.12
CA GLU A 140 -5.42 -9.39 1.65
C GLU A 140 -5.30 -8.34 2.77
N VAL A 141 -5.88 -7.16 2.57
CA VAL A 141 -5.96 -6.12 3.63
C VAL A 141 -6.64 -6.64 4.89
N ILE A 142 -7.77 -7.34 4.75
CA ILE A 142 -8.47 -7.96 5.88
C ILE A 142 -7.60 -9.02 6.56
N ALA A 143 -6.96 -9.91 5.81
CA ALA A 143 -6.16 -11.00 6.37
C ALA A 143 -4.94 -10.47 7.12
N HIS A 144 -4.17 -9.58 6.49
CA HIS A 144 -2.98 -8.98 7.07
C HIS A 144 -3.31 -8.02 8.22
N GLY A 145 -4.34 -7.20 8.08
CA GLY A 145 -4.79 -6.27 9.13
C GLY A 145 -5.20 -7.00 10.41
N ASN A 146 -5.99 -8.08 10.29
CA ASN A 146 -6.44 -8.84 11.45
C ASN A 146 -5.26 -9.48 12.18
N LYS A 147 -4.32 -10.06 11.42
CA LYS A 147 -3.09 -10.62 11.97
C LYS A 147 -2.25 -9.56 12.67
N PHE A 148 -2.08 -8.39 12.06
CA PHE A 148 -1.31 -7.30 12.66
C PHE A 148 -1.91 -6.81 13.98
N ARG A 149 -3.24 -6.64 14.05
CA ARG A 149 -3.89 -6.22 15.30
C ARG A 149 -3.79 -7.26 16.41
N ALA A 150 -3.73 -8.55 16.05
CA ALA A 150 -3.53 -9.62 17.02
C ALA A 150 -2.09 -9.68 17.53
N ASP A 151 -1.12 -9.57 16.62
CA ASP A 151 0.31 -9.72 16.94
C ASP A 151 0.93 -8.44 17.54
N TYR A 152 0.44 -7.25 17.17
CA TYR A 152 0.99 -5.94 17.56
C TYR A 152 -0.06 -5.02 18.19
N PRO A 153 -0.70 -5.41 19.31
CA PRO A 153 -1.83 -4.69 19.89
C PRO A 153 -1.48 -3.27 20.39
N SER A 154 -0.21 -2.98 20.67
CA SER A 154 0.28 -1.67 21.12
C SER A 154 0.92 -0.83 20.01
N SER A 155 0.82 -1.25 18.74
CA SER A 155 1.42 -0.51 17.63
C SER A 155 0.81 0.90 17.52
N PRO A 156 1.62 1.95 17.29
CA PRO A 156 1.11 3.30 17.05
C PRO A 156 0.23 3.38 15.79
N HIS A 157 0.45 2.48 14.80
CA HIS A 157 -0.31 2.41 13.56
C HIS A 157 -1.62 1.62 13.67
N ARG A 158 -1.98 1.16 14.87
CA ARG A 158 -3.18 0.33 15.09
C ARG A 158 -4.45 1.01 14.55
N LEU A 159 -4.59 2.32 14.73
CA LEU A 159 -5.78 3.05 14.29
C LEU A 159 -5.88 3.12 12.76
N ASP A 160 -4.77 3.34 12.07
CA ASP A 160 -4.73 3.37 10.61
C ASP A 160 -5.03 2.00 10.00
N VAL A 161 -4.45 0.93 10.58
CA VAL A 161 -4.73 -0.44 10.15
C VAL A 161 -6.20 -0.77 10.34
N MET A 162 -6.79 -0.40 11.47
CA MET A 162 -8.24 -0.54 11.68
C MET A 162 -9.04 0.22 10.63
N LEU A 163 -8.64 1.43 10.27
CA LEU A 163 -9.34 2.19 9.23
C LEU A 163 -9.31 1.45 7.90
N ALA A 164 -8.14 0.95 7.48
CA ALA A 164 -7.98 0.17 6.27
C ALA A 164 -8.83 -1.12 6.28
N GLU A 165 -8.86 -1.86 7.39
CA GLU A 165 -9.73 -3.03 7.55
C GLU A 165 -11.22 -2.67 7.43
N GLY A 166 -11.64 -1.59 8.09
CA GLY A 166 -13.02 -1.11 8.04
C GLY A 166 -13.44 -0.75 6.61
N MET A 167 -12.53 -0.12 5.85
CA MET A 167 -12.69 0.19 4.44
C MET A 167 -12.73 -1.07 3.57
N ALA A 168 -11.90 -2.07 3.84
CA ALA A 168 -11.85 -3.31 3.09
C ALA A 168 -13.12 -4.16 3.28
N TYR A 169 -13.63 -4.27 4.51
CA TYR A 169 -14.93 -4.90 4.77
C TYR A 169 -16.09 -4.12 4.15
N GLU A 170 -16.02 -2.78 4.17
CA GLU A 170 -16.99 -1.94 3.49
C GLU A 170 -16.97 -2.17 1.97
N THR A 171 -15.79 -2.30 1.36
CA THR A 171 -15.64 -2.64 -0.06
C THR A 171 -16.32 -3.96 -0.38
N TRP A 172 -16.05 -5.05 0.36
CA TRP A 172 -16.72 -6.34 0.15
C TRP A 172 -18.25 -6.18 0.15
N TRP A 173 -18.79 -5.54 1.18
CA TRP A 173 -20.23 -5.33 1.26
C TRP A 173 -20.76 -4.45 0.11
N SER A 174 -20.08 -3.36 -0.24
CA SER A 174 -20.50 -2.46 -1.32
C SER A 174 -20.45 -3.14 -2.70
N LEU A 175 -19.45 -3.98 -2.98
CA LEU A 175 -19.37 -4.75 -4.22
C LEU A 175 -20.56 -5.71 -4.38
N SER A 176 -21.07 -6.30 -3.28
CA SER A 176 -22.28 -7.14 -3.32
C SER A 176 -23.55 -6.41 -3.74
N ARG A 177 -23.50 -5.07 -3.76
CA ARG A 177 -24.60 -4.17 -4.10
C ARG A 177 -24.39 -3.44 -5.43
N ALA A 178 -23.33 -3.76 -6.17
CA ALA A 178 -23.10 -3.17 -7.48
C ALA A 178 -24.32 -3.36 -8.40
N SER A 179 -24.58 -2.37 -9.24
CA SER A 179 -25.69 -2.43 -10.19
C SER A 179 -25.47 -3.51 -11.23
N ALA A 180 -26.56 -4.02 -11.83
CA ALA A 180 -26.48 -5.02 -12.89
C ALA A 180 -25.76 -4.53 -14.17
N GLY A 181 -25.53 -3.22 -14.33
CA GLY A 181 -24.76 -2.63 -15.42
C GLY A 181 -23.38 -2.11 -15.00
N ASP A 182 -22.80 -2.63 -13.91
CA ASP A 182 -21.40 -2.35 -13.55
C ASP A 182 -20.48 -3.24 -14.41
N ASP A 183 -19.65 -2.61 -15.25
CA ASP A 183 -18.80 -3.31 -16.23
C ASP A 183 -17.66 -4.12 -15.59
N TYR A 184 -17.32 -3.83 -14.33
CA TYR A 184 -16.19 -4.44 -13.64
C TYR A 184 -16.63 -5.38 -12.52
N VAL A 185 -17.81 -5.16 -11.93
CA VAL A 185 -18.24 -5.87 -10.72
C VAL A 185 -19.44 -6.77 -10.95
N GLU A 186 -19.23 -8.08 -10.86
CA GLU A 186 -20.30 -9.05 -10.73
C GLU A 186 -20.78 -9.17 -9.28
N ALA A 187 -21.80 -8.40 -8.90
CA ALA A 187 -22.33 -8.33 -7.53
C ALA A 187 -22.60 -9.70 -6.88
N ALA A 188 -23.04 -10.69 -7.67
CA ALA A 188 -23.32 -12.04 -7.19
C ALA A 188 -22.11 -12.71 -6.53
N LYS A 189 -20.88 -12.45 -7.00
CA LYS A 189 -19.62 -13.00 -6.44
C LYS A 189 -19.38 -12.57 -5.00
N TYR A 190 -19.96 -11.45 -4.58
CA TYR A 190 -19.68 -10.82 -3.29
C TYR A 190 -20.81 -10.97 -2.27
N ARG A 191 -21.96 -11.57 -2.65
CA ARG A 191 -23.13 -11.69 -1.76
C ARG A 191 -22.87 -12.56 -0.54
N ASP A 192 -22.14 -13.65 -0.72
CA ASP A 192 -21.78 -14.50 0.42
C ASP A 192 -20.87 -13.73 1.37
N GLY A 193 -21.19 -13.77 2.66
CA GLY A 193 -20.51 -13.01 3.72
C GLY A 193 -20.74 -11.49 3.71
N ALA A 194 -21.46 -10.89 2.74
CA ALA A 194 -21.60 -9.44 2.61
C ALA A 194 -22.18 -8.76 3.86
N GLU A 195 -23.23 -9.34 4.45
CA GLU A 195 -23.83 -8.79 5.67
C GLU A 195 -22.89 -8.90 6.88
N ALA A 196 -22.09 -9.97 6.95
CA ALA A 196 -21.08 -10.11 8.00
C ALA A 196 -19.98 -9.05 7.82
N ALA A 197 -19.56 -8.80 6.57
CA ALA A 197 -18.61 -7.74 6.24
C ALA A 197 -19.16 -6.35 6.62
N GLN A 198 -20.43 -6.07 6.32
CA GLN A 198 -21.09 -4.83 6.76
C GLN A 198 -21.04 -4.65 8.27
N ARG A 199 -21.42 -5.69 9.03
CA ARG A 199 -21.40 -5.67 10.50
C ARG A 199 -19.97 -5.47 11.04
N LYS A 200 -18.97 -6.10 10.42
CA LYS A 200 -17.55 -5.91 10.78
C LYS A 200 -17.10 -4.47 10.52
N SER A 201 -17.40 -3.91 9.35
CA SER A 201 -17.09 -2.51 9.03
C SER A 201 -17.74 -1.54 10.02
N ILE A 202 -19.03 -1.71 10.33
CA ILE A 202 -19.73 -0.90 11.34
C ILE A 202 -19.06 -1.03 12.72
N GLY A 203 -18.70 -2.25 13.13
CA GLY A 203 -18.03 -2.50 14.40
C GLY A 203 -16.69 -1.77 14.50
N ILE A 204 -15.85 -1.89 13.46
CA ILE A 204 -14.53 -1.26 13.38
C ILE A 204 -14.65 0.26 13.39
N TYR A 205 -15.47 0.85 12.52
CA TYR A 205 -15.69 2.29 12.49
C TYR A 205 -16.29 2.81 13.81
N GLY A 206 -17.16 2.05 14.45
CA GLY A 206 -17.69 2.35 15.77
C GLY A 206 -16.62 2.34 16.86
N GLU A 207 -15.65 1.41 16.79
CA GLU A 207 -14.50 1.35 17.69
C GLU A 207 -13.60 2.58 17.49
N ILE A 208 -13.20 2.89 16.25
CA ILE A 208 -12.37 4.06 15.89
C ILE A 208 -13.01 5.36 16.43
N ALA A 209 -14.30 5.56 16.15
CA ALA A 209 -15.00 6.78 16.56
C ALA A 209 -15.12 6.95 18.09
N LYS A 210 -15.01 5.85 18.85
CA LYS A 210 -15.03 5.86 20.33
C LYS A 210 -13.64 5.99 20.93
N SER A 211 -12.65 5.31 20.38
CA SER A 211 -11.31 5.22 20.95
C SER A 211 -10.45 6.45 20.68
N ALA A 212 -10.66 7.11 19.54
CA ALA A 212 -9.89 8.27 19.12
C ALA A 212 -10.82 9.34 18.50
N PRO A 213 -11.78 9.90 19.27
CA PRO A 213 -12.86 10.71 18.71
C PRO A 213 -12.34 11.90 17.89
N ASP A 214 -11.26 12.55 18.28
CA ASP A 214 -10.77 13.76 17.61
C ASP A 214 -9.82 13.49 16.44
N SER A 215 -9.63 12.22 16.05
CA SER A 215 -8.75 11.84 14.95
C SER A 215 -9.39 11.98 13.57
N SER A 216 -8.56 12.07 12.53
CA SER A 216 -8.98 12.03 11.12
C SER A 216 -9.73 10.74 10.78
N GLU A 217 -9.29 9.61 11.33
CA GLU A 217 -9.87 8.29 11.14
C GLU A 217 -11.28 8.25 11.74
N ALA A 218 -11.47 8.82 12.94
CA ALA A 218 -12.78 8.95 13.56
C ALA A 218 -13.71 9.89 12.80
N ALA A 219 -13.20 10.99 12.25
CA ALA A 219 -13.97 11.87 11.37
C ALA A 219 -14.42 11.12 10.10
N TYR A 220 -13.54 10.32 9.49
CA TYR A 220 -13.89 9.45 8.37
C TYR A 220 -14.96 8.42 8.76
N ALA A 221 -14.74 7.67 9.84
CA ALA A 221 -15.64 6.64 10.35
C ALA A 221 -17.05 7.18 10.62
N ARG A 222 -17.15 8.35 11.29
CA ARG A 222 -18.43 9.00 11.60
C ARG A 222 -19.22 9.39 10.35
N ARG A 223 -18.55 9.76 9.25
CA ARG A 223 -19.22 10.03 7.97
C ARG A 223 -19.76 8.78 7.30
N ARG A 224 -19.11 7.61 7.46
CA ARG A 224 -19.52 6.35 6.81
C ARG A 224 -20.62 5.62 7.59
N LEU A 225 -20.57 5.66 8.91
CA LEU A 225 -21.46 4.89 9.79
C LEU A 225 -22.97 5.02 9.50
N PRO A 226 -23.54 6.22 9.25
CA PRO A 226 -24.98 6.33 9.00
C PRO A 226 -25.44 5.53 7.78
N ARG A 227 -24.72 5.64 6.64
CA ARG A 227 -25.07 4.91 5.42
C ARG A 227 -24.96 3.41 5.61
N LEU A 228 -23.87 2.96 6.24
CA LEU A 228 -23.66 1.55 6.57
C LEU A 228 -24.77 1.00 7.46
N LYS A 229 -25.16 1.71 8.52
CA LYS A 229 -26.24 1.29 9.42
C LYS A 229 -27.61 1.22 8.74
N LEU A 230 -27.86 2.11 7.78
CA LEU A 230 -29.09 2.14 6.98
C LEU A 230 -29.06 1.15 5.80
N GLY A 231 -27.95 0.44 5.59
CA GLY A 231 -27.80 -0.46 4.44
C GLY A 231 -27.79 0.26 3.09
N ILE A 232 -27.47 1.56 3.07
CA ILE A 232 -27.38 2.36 1.85
C ILE A 232 -26.00 2.14 1.25
N ASP A 233 -25.93 1.59 0.04
CA ASP A 233 -24.66 1.34 -0.65
C ASP A 233 -23.76 2.58 -0.62
N THR A 234 -22.48 2.37 -0.33
CA THR A 234 -21.52 3.43 -0.10
C THR A 234 -20.56 3.64 -1.27
N ALA A 235 -20.73 2.85 -2.34
CA ALA A 235 -19.88 2.81 -3.53
C ALA A 235 -18.38 2.70 -3.20
N ARG A 236 -18.04 2.05 -2.09
CA ARG A 236 -16.65 1.90 -1.67
C ARG A 236 -15.97 0.88 -2.58
N ARG A 237 -14.80 1.25 -3.09
CA ARG A 237 -13.93 0.41 -3.94
C ARG A 237 -12.48 0.43 -3.45
N ALA A 238 -12.26 0.74 -2.18
CA ALA A 238 -10.90 0.72 -1.63
C ALA A 238 -10.34 -0.70 -1.67
N PHE A 239 -9.13 -0.85 -2.18
CA PHE A 239 -8.47 -2.14 -2.38
C PHE A 239 -9.28 -3.07 -3.30
N TYR A 240 -10.14 -2.53 -4.15
CA TYR A 240 -10.68 -3.25 -5.29
C TYR A 240 -9.95 -2.76 -6.53
N CYS A 241 -9.19 -3.65 -7.16
CA CYS A 241 -8.30 -3.29 -8.24
C CYS A 241 -8.97 -3.56 -9.60
N ILE A 242 -9.00 -2.53 -10.43
CA ILE A 242 -9.43 -2.58 -11.82
C ILE A 242 -8.22 -2.23 -12.66
N TYR A 243 -7.94 -3.07 -13.66
CA TYR A 243 -6.89 -2.84 -14.64
C TYR A 243 -7.53 -2.94 -16.02
N ASP A 244 -7.71 -1.78 -16.65
CA ASP A 244 -8.38 -1.58 -17.94
C ASP A 244 -7.71 -0.41 -18.68
#